data_AF-A0A0N7YMT5-F1
#
_entry.id   AF-A0A0N7YMT5-F1
#
_cell.length_a   1.000
_cell.length_b   1.000
_cell.length_c   1.000
_cell.angle_alpha   90.00
_cell.angle_beta   90.00
_cell.angle_gamma   90.00
#
_symmetry.space_group_name_H-M   'P 1'
#
loop_
_entity.id
_entity.type
_entity.pdbx_description
1 polymer ?
#
loop_
_entity_poly.entity_id
_entity_poly.type
_entity_poly.pdbx_seq_one_letter_code
_entity_poly.pdbx_strand_id
1 'polypeptide(L)'
;MPQRADRHEIRIRITGTNNPDQDVEDLKAWLEREPWLNRRSHDWELRPAQERDDGPGDMAIGVDDLILVVVGAVAAEITKSLGIALREWLRRRREERDTGERPAVAVGGGDGELRALGEPGPGAAAPERPDPGSPANEGGSTAGD
;
A
#
# COMPACT_ATOMS: atom_id res chain seq x y z
N MET A 1 23.31 14.67 22.17
CA MET A 1 23.13 14.17 20.79
C MET A 1 22.17 12.98 20.84
N PRO A 2 20.85 13.19 20.75
CA PRO A 2 19.91 12.07 20.61
C PRO A 2 20.20 11.39 19.27
N GLN A 3 20.65 10.15 19.36
CA GLN A 3 21.10 9.36 18.23
C GLN A 3 19.89 8.94 17.39
N ARG A 4 20.10 8.70 16.09
CA ARG A 4 19.14 8.18 15.09
C ARG A 4 18.29 6.96 15.53
N ALA A 5 18.55 6.38 16.70
CA ALA A 5 17.92 5.17 17.23
C ALA A 5 16.39 5.28 17.44
N ASP A 6 15.86 6.49 17.62
CA ASP A 6 14.42 6.72 17.76
C ASP A 6 13.75 7.22 16.47
N ARG A 7 14.48 7.40 15.36
CA ARG A 7 13.91 7.89 14.10
C ARG A 7 13.59 6.72 13.18
N HIS A 8 12.31 6.55 12.88
CA HIS A 8 11.84 5.57 11.91
C HIS A 8 11.36 6.27 10.64
N GLU A 9 11.99 5.93 9.52
CA GLU A 9 11.60 6.43 8.21
C GLU A 9 10.74 5.37 7.51
N ILE A 10 9.60 5.79 7.00
CA ILE A 10 8.71 4.96 6.19
C ILE A 10 8.58 5.64 4.83
N ARG A 11 9.06 4.96 3.80
CA ARG A 11 9.04 5.43 2.42
C ARG A 11 7.78 4.94 1.73
N ILE A 12 7.09 5.84 1.05
CA ILE A 12 5.84 5.62 0.33
C ILE A 12 6.04 6.10 -1.11
N ARG A 13 5.72 5.23 -2.07
CA ARG A 13 5.82 5.51 -3.50
C ARG A 13 4.47 5.33 -4.17
N ILE A 14 4.07 6.26 -5.02
CA ILE A 14 2.86 6.21 -5.85
C ILE A 14 3.29 6.06 -7.32
N THR A 15 2.66 5.15 -8.06
CA THR A 15 2.94 4.93 -9.50
C THR A 15 1.65 4.70 -10.29
N GLY A 16 1.73 4.77 -11.62
CA GLY A 16 0.61 4.46 -12.51
C GLY A 16 -0.49 5.53 -12.52
N THR A 17 -0.12 6.76 -12.18
CA THR A 17 -0.95 7.97 -12.16
C THR A 17 -0.41 8.99 -13.16
N ASN A 18 -1.29 9.83 -13.71
CA ASN A 18 -0.90 10.92 -14.59
C ASN A 18 -0.47 12.19 -13.82
N ASN A 19 -0.83 12.30 -12.53
CA ASN A 19 -0.57 13.48 -11.70
C ASN A 19 0.08 13.08 -10.35
N PRO A 20 1.34 12.63 -10.37
CA PRO A 20 2.01 12.09 -9.18
C PRO A 20 2.16 13.12 -8.05
N ASP A 21 2.46 14.38 -8.36
CA ASP A 21 2.62 15.43 -7.34
C ASP A 21 1.32 15.69 -6.57
N GLN A 22 0.20 15.81 -7.30
CA GLN A 22 -1.12 16.00 -6.70
C GLN A 22 -1.51 14.79 -5.84
N ASP A 23 -1.25 13.58 -6.31
CA ASP A 23 -1.55 12.36 -5.55
C ASP A 23 -0.73 12.28 -4.25
N VAL A 24 0.52 12.77 -4.26
CA VAL A 24 1.36 12.86 -3.05
C VAL A 24 0.79 13.88 -2.07
N GLU A 25 0.38 15.06 -2.54
CA GLU A 25 -0.26 16.08 -1.70
C GLU A 25 -1.58 15.60 -1.11
N ASP A 26 -2.43 14.98 -1.93
CA ASP A 26 -3.72 14.44 -1.49
C ASP A 26 -3.55 13.28 -0.51
N LEU A 27 -2.55 12.42 -0.73
CA LEU A 27 -2.21 11.35 0.19
C LEU A 27 -1.71 11.91 1.53
N LYS A 28 -0.84 12.91 1.51
CA LYS A 28 -0.36 13.58 2.73
C LYS A 28 -1.55 14.18 3.50
N ALA A 29 -2.42 14.93 2.82
CA ALA A 29 -3.60 15.54 3.42
C ALA A 29 -4.61 14.49 3.94
N TRP A 30 -4.67 13.30 3.33
CA TRP A 30 -5.44 12.17 3.83
C TRP A 30 -4.85 11.64 5.14
N LEU A 31 -3.55 11.36 5.18
CA LEU A 31 -2.86 10.80 6.35
C LEU A 31 -2.81 11.77 7.54
N GLU A 32 -2.72 13.08 7.29
CA GLU A 32 -2.77 14.10 8.34
C GLU A 32 -4.13 14.16 9.08
N ARG A 33 -5.21 13.61 8.51
CA ARG A 33 -6.50 13.51 9.18
C ARG A 33 -6.55 12.35 10.18
N GLU A 34 -5.58 11.44 10.11
CA GLU A 34 -5.60 10.22 10.91
C GLU A 34 -5.22 10.49 12.38
N PRO A 35 -6.08 10.12 13.35
CA PRO A 35 -5.85 10.45 14.75
C PRO A 35 -4.64 9.73 15.34
N TRP A 36 -4.23 8.59 14.78
CA TRP A 36 -3.05 7.86 15.24
C TRP A 36 -1.73 8.53 14.81
N LEU A 37 -1.75 9.35 13.75
CA LEU A 37 -0.58 10.08 13.29
C LEU A 37 -0.37 11.37 14.10
N ASN A 38 -1.46 12.12 14.33
CA ASN A 38 -1.44 13.39 15.07
C ASN A 38 -1.09 13.27 16.56
N ARG A 39 -1.21 12.07 17.13
CA ARG A 39 -0.81 11.80 18.53
C ARG A 39 0.70 11.67 18.72
N ARG A 40 1.49 11.78 17.65
CA ARG A 40 2.92 11.49 17.63
C ARG A 40 3.70 12.58 16.91
N SER A 41 4.94 12.77 17.32
CA SER A 41 5.87 13.64 16.60
C SER A 41 6.26 12.95 15.29
N HIS A 42 5.86 13.56 14.18
CA HIS A 42 6.17 13.10 12.84
C HIS A 42 6.55 14.28 11.96
N ASP A 43 7.22 13.98 10.86
CA ASP A 43 7.58 14.94 9.81
C ASP A 43 7.43 14.28 8.44
N TRP A 44 7.32 15.11 7.41
CA TRP A 44 7.21 14.68 6.02
C TRP A 44 8.42 15.18 5.24
N GLU A 45 9.09 14.28 4.53
CA GLU A 45 10.13 14.65 3.57
C GLU A 45 9.73 14.15 2.18
N LEU A 46 10.04 14.94 1.15
CA LEU A 46 10.02 14.49 -0.23
C LEU A 46 11.45 14.15 -0.64
N ARG A 47 11.66 12.97 -1.19
CA ARG A 47 12.96 12.54 -1.72
C ARG A 47 12.81 12.12 -3.16
N PRO A 48 13.73 12.48 -4.06
CA PRO A 48 13.69 11.98 -5.42
C PRO A 48 13.71 10.46 -5.44
N ALA A 49 12.80 9.86 -6.22
CA ALA A 49 12.85 8.43 -6.46
C ALA A 49 14.24 8.08 -7.02
N GLN A 50 14.97 7.21 -6.32
CA GLN A 50 16.13 6.58 -6.94
C GLN A 50 15.63 5.77 -8.14
N GLU A 51 16.14 6.12 -9.33
CA GLU A 51 15.96 5.36 -10.57
C GLU A 51 16.40 3.92 -10.30
N ARG A 52 15.45 2.98 -10.29
CA ARG A 52 15.79 1.58 -10.56
C ARG A 52 15.88 1.47 -12.06
N ASP A 53 17.12 1.43 -12.54
CA ASP A 53 17.50 1.10 -13.90
C ASP A 53 17.04 -0.33 -14.20
N ASP A 54 15.82 -0.49 -14.74
CA ASP A 54 15.33 -1.77 -15.25
C ASP A 54 14.43 -1.51 -16.48
N GLY A 55 15.08 -1.29 -17.62
CA GLY A 55 14.55 -1.59 -18.96
C GLY A 55 13.91 -0.43 -19.74
N PRO A 56 14.11 -0.38 -21.07
CA PRO A 56 13.49 0.64 -21.92
C PRO A 56 12.02 0.29 -22.16
N GLY A 57 11.11 0.97 -21.45
CA GLY A 57 9.67 0.81 -21.65
C GLY A 57 8.85 1.80 -20.84
N ASP A 58 8.44 2.87 -21.51
CA ASP A 58 7.39 3.83 -21.14
C ASP A 58 7.53 4.61 -19.82
N MET A 59 8.05 5.84 -19.97
CA MET A 59 7.74 7.04 -19.17
C MET A 59 7.37 6.80 -17.70
N ALA A 60 8.25 6.15 -16.94
CA ALA A 60 8.26 6.29 -15.49
C ALA A 60 8.80 7.69 -15.19
N ILE A 61 7.92 8.71 -15.23
CA ILE A 61 8.20 10.00 -14.62
C ILE A 61 8.66 9.68 -13.19
N GLY A 62 9.90 10.03 -12.86
CA GLY A 62 10.46 9.81 -11.53
C GLY A 62 9.59 10.55 -10.52
N VAL A 63 8.71 9.82 -9.83
CA VAL A 63 7.84 10.37 -8.79
C VAL A 63 8.68 10.51 -7.53
N ASP A 64 8.69 11.68 -6.89
CA ASP A 64 9.31 11.82 -5.58
C ASP A 64 8.67 10.86 -4.57
N ASP A 65 9.50 10.14 -3.83
CA ASP A 65 9.08 9.30 -2.73
C ASP A 65 8.67 10.18 -1.53
N LEU A 66 7.46 9.95 -1.01
CA LEU A 66 7.00 10.55 0.23
C LEU A 66 7.56 9.76 1.41
N ILE A 67 8.38 10.41 2.24
CA ILE A 67 8.97 9.82 3.44
C ILE A 67 8.20 10.34 4.66
N LEU A 68 7.53 9.41 5.35
CA LEU A 68 7.02 9.65 6.69
C LEU A 68 8.13 9.38 7.70
N VAL A 69 8.54 10.42 8.41
CA VAL A 69 9.52 10.35 9.49
C VAL A 69 8.78 10.32 10.82
N VAL A 70 8.96 9.27 11.61
CA VAL A 70 8.38 9.15 12.95
C VAL A 70 9.49 9.15 13.99
N VAL A 71 9.30 9.90 15.08
CA VAL A 71 10.20 9.86 16.25
C VAL A 71 9.57 9.04 17.39
N GLY A 72 10.26 8.01 17.87
CA GLY A 72 9.94 7.18 19.03
C GLY A 72 9.81 5.67 18.75
N ALA A 73 9.81 4.86 19.80
CA ALA A 73 9.98 3.40 19.78
C ALA A 73 8.81 2.54 19.24
N VAL A 74 7.90 3.08 18.41
CA VAL A 74 6.62 2.40 18.07
C VAL A 74 6.35 2.30 16.56
N ALA A 75 7.39 2.03 15.76
CA ALA A 75 7.28 1.94 14.31
C ALA A 75 6.26 0.87 13.84
N ALA A 76 6.21 -0.28 14.50
CA ALA A 76 5.40 -1.42 14.06
C ALA A 76 3.89 -1.15 14.09
N GLU A 77 3.39 -0.46 15.11
CA GLU A 77 1.97 -0.09 15.19
C GLU A 77 1.59 0.91 14.11
N ILE A 78 2.50 1.86 13.83
CA ILE A 78 2.31 2.88 12.80
C ILE A 78 2.26 2.24 11.42
N THR A 79 3.17 1.34 11.11
CA THR A 79 3.17 0.65 9.81
C THR A 79 1.86 -0.11 9.57
N LYS A 80 1.26 -0.69 10.61
CA LYS A 80 -0.04 -1.38 10.49
C LYS A 80 -1.17 -0.41 10.18
N SER A 81 -1.30 0.67 10.97
CA SER A 81 -2.34 1.69 10.74
C SER A 81 -2.16 2.41 9.41
N LEU A 82 -0.92 2.77 9.06
CA LEU A 82 -0.55 3.34 7.78
C LEU A 82 -0.95 2.41 6.63
N GLY A 83 -0.65 1.11 6.72
CA GLY A 83 -1.03 0.15 5.69
C GLY A 83 -2.56 0.03 5.50
N ILE A 84 -3.37 0.28 6.53
CA ILE A 84 -4.84 0.34 6.41
C ILE A 84 -5.25 1.63 5.69
N ALA A 85 -4.77 2.78 6.17
CA ALA A 85 -5.10 4.08 5.58
C ALA A 85 -4.68 4.17 4.10
N LEU A 86 -3.50 3.66 3.74
CA LEU A 86 -3.02 3.62 2.36
C LEU A 86 -3.86 2.73 1.46
N ARG A 87 -4.37 1.59 1.96
CA ARG A 87 -5.30 0.73 1.20
C ARG A 87 -6.62 1.42 0.94
N GLU A 88 -7.14 2.16 1.93
CA GLU A 88 -8.38 2.91 1.78
C GLU A 88 -8.24 4.09 0.81
N TRP A 89 -7.15 4.86 0.95
CA TRP A 89 -6.81 5.93 0.01
C TRP A 89 -6.66 5.37 -1.41
N LEU A 90 -5.89 4.29 -1.59
CA LEU A 90 -5.68 3.67 -2.90
C LEU A 90 -6.99 3.14 -3.50
N ARG A 91 -7.87 2.55 -2.68
CA ARG A 91 -9.20 2.14 -3.14
C ARG A 91 -9.98 3.33 -3.69
N ARG A 92 -10.03 4.45 -2.95
CA ARG A 92 -10.73 5.67 -3.37
C ARG A 92 -10.10 6.29 -4.62
N ARG A 93 -8.78 6.42 -4.67
CA ARG A 93 -8.06 6.98 -5.83
C ARG A 93 -8.28 6.16 -7.10
N ARG A 94 -8.44 4.83 -6.97
CA ARG A 94 -8.81 3.95 -8.08
C ARG A 94 -10.27 4.10 -8.51
N GLU A 95 -11.17 4.48 -7.62
CA GLU A 95 -12.58 4.77 -7.96
C GLU A 95 -12.70 6.08 -8.74
N GLU A 96 -11.86 7.06 -8.41
CA GLU A 96 -11.82 8.40 -9.01
C GLU A 96 -10.86 8.50 -10.21
N ARG A 97 -10.26 7.39 -10.65
CA ARG A 97 -9.19 7.39 -11.66
C ARG A 97 -9.68 7.74 -13.06
N ASP A 98 -8.80 8.39 -13.82
CA ASP A 98 -9.02 8.61 -15.24
C ASP A 98 -8.85 7.32 -16.06
N THR A 99 -9.38 7.33 -17.29
CA THR A 99 -9.23 6.18 -18.19
C THR A 99 -7.77 5.93 -18.50
N GLY A 100 -7.32 4.69 -18.27
CA GLY A 100 -5.94 4.26 -18.52
C GLY A 100 -5.04 4.31 -17.28
N GLU A 101 -5.41 5.03 -16.24
CA GLU A 101 -4.64 5.04 -14.99
C GLU A 101 -4.75 3.68 -14.27
N ARG A 102 -3.63 3.28 -13.65
CA ARG A 102 -3.57 2.11 -12.76
C ARG A 102 -2.79 2.48 -11.50
N PRO A 103 -3.36 3.32 -10.60
CA PRO A 103 -2.68 3.76 -9.41
C PRO A 103 -2.23 2.56 -8.56
N ALA A 104 -0.99 2.61 -8.10
CA ALA A 104 -0.40 1.63 -7.19
C ALA A 104 0.43 2.37 -6.14
N VAL A 105 0.52 1.78 -4.94
CA VAL A 105 1.35 2.30 -3.85
C VAL A 105 2.33 1.22 -3.43
N ALA A 106 3.56 1.58 -3.10
CA ALA A 106 4.53 0.69 -2.47
C ALA A 106 5.09 1.33 -1.19
N VAL A 107 5.38 0.51 -0.17
CA VAL A 107 5.86 0.97 1.15
C VAL A 107 7.09 0.18 1.57
N GLY A 108 8.06 0.87 2.16
CA GLY A 108 9.27 0.28 2.74
C GLY A 108 9.79 1.09 3.92
N GLY A 109 10.71 0.51 4.69
CA GLY A 109 11.38 1.25 5.77
C GLY A 109 12.65 1.92 5.26
N GLY A 110 12.77 3.24 5.43
CA GLY A 110 13.93 4.04 5.01
C GLY A 110 14.38 3.75 3.57
N ASP A 111 15.67 3.43 3.41
CA ASP A 111 16.28 3.04 2.13
C ASP A 111 16.07 1.54 1.77
N GLY A 112 15.24 0.84 2.53
CA GLY A 112 14.92 -0.57 2.34
C GLY A 112 14.06 -0.87 1.11
N GLU A 113 13.80 -2.15 0.88
CA GLU A 113 12.98 -2.62 -0.23
C GLU A 113 11.53 -2.15 -0.11
N LEU A 114 11.00 -1.55 -1.18
CA LEU A 114 9.59 -1.21 -1.31
C LEU A 114 8.76 -2.45 -1.62
N ARG A 115 7.65 -2.64 -0.90
CA ARG A 115 6.67 -3.71 -1.11
C ARG A 115 5.36 -3.10 -1.61
N ALA A 116 4.82 -3.62 -2.71
CA ALA A 116 3.56 -3.17 -3.27
C ALA A 116 2.39 -3.40 -2.30
N LEU A 117 1.55 -2.38 -2.12
CA LEU A 117 0.28 -2.46 -1.40
C LEU A 117 -0.78 -3.07 -2.31
N GLY A 118 -1.25 -4.26 -1.95
CA GLY A 118 -2.39 -4.90 -2.61
C GLY A 118 -2.02 -6.00 -3.59
N GLU A 119 -0.74 -6.27 -3.83
CA GLU A 119 -0.36 -7.60 -4.31
C GLU A 119 -0.33 -8.54 -3.10
N PRO A 120 -1.15 -9.61 -3.05
CA PRO A 120 -0.77 -10.74 -2.23
C PRO A 120 0.65 -11.10 -2.66
N GLY A 121 1.61 -11.09 -1.73
CA GLY A 121 2.92 -11.69 -2.02
C GLY A 121 2.68 -13.09 -2.62
N PRO A 122 3.64 -13.67 -3.37
CA PRO A 122 3.44 -14.91 -4.14
C PRO A 122 3.00 -16.16 -3.32
N GLY A 123 2.66 -16.03 -2.04
CA GLY A 123 2.01 -17.03 -1.19
C GLY A 123 0.68 -16.63 -0.53
N ALA A 124 0.07 -15.49 -0.84
CA ALA A 124 -1.28 -15.19 -0.34
C ALA A 124 -2.32 -15.78 -1.30
N ALA A 125 -2.66 -17.04 -1.04
CA ALA A 125 -3.81 -17.71 -1.65
C ALA A 125 -5.05 -16.79 -1.51
N ALA A 126 -5.74 -16.58 -2.63
CA ALA A 126 -7.06 -15.96 -2.60
C ALA A 126 -7.92 -16.70 -1.56
N PRO A 127 -8.72 -15.99 -0.75
CA PRO A 127 -9.70 -16.68 0.10
C PRO A 127 -10.58 -17.50 -0.83
N GLU A 128 -10.54 -18.82 -0.66
CA GLU A 128 -11.40 -19.75 -1.38
C GLU A 128 -12.83 -19.24 -1.22
N ARG A 129 -13.44 -18.82 -2.33
CA ARG A 129 -14.87 -18.56 -2.34
C ARG A 129 -15.52 -19.90 -2.00
N PRO A 130 -16.39 -20.00 -0.99
CA PRO A 130 -17.20 -21.20 -0.85
C PRO A 130 -18.04 -21.31 -2.12
N ASP A 131 -17.84 -22.39 -2.88
CA ASP A 131 -18.62 -22.73 -4.06
C ASP A 131 -20.13 -22.66 -3.72
N PRO A 132 -20.91 -21.76 -4.35
CA PRO A 132 -22.34 -21.78 -4.21
C PRO A 132 -22.90 -22.84 -5.17
N GLY A 133 -23.11 -24.05 -4.65
CA GLY A 133 -24.07 -25.00 -5.22
C GLY A 133 -23.49 -26.32 -5.70
N SER A 134 -23.31 -27.25 -4.78
CA SER A 134 -23.44 -28.68 -5.11
C SER A 134 -24.86 -29.13 -4.76
N PRO A 135 -25.70 -29.52 -5.73
CA PRO A 135 -27.00 -30.12 -5.42
C PRO A 135 -26.79 -31.47 -4.73
N ALA A 136 -27.49 -31.68 -3.62
CA ALA A 136 -27.58 -32.98 -2.96
C ALA A 136 -28.16 -34.00 -3.94
N ASN A 137 -27.32 -34.92 -4.38
CA ASN A 137 -27.76 -36.10 -5.13
C ASN A 137 -27.93 -37.25 -4.13
N GLU A 138 -29.04 -37.26 -3.37
CA GLU A 138 -29.47 -38.44 -2.63
C GLU A 138 -30.09 -39.43 -3.62
N GLY A 139 -29.22 -40.19 -4.29
CA GLY A 139 -29.59 -41.36 -5.06
C GLY A 139 -29.89 -42.52 -4.12
N GLY A 140 -31.18 -42.87 -4.02
CA GLY A 140 -31.66 -44.05 -3.29
C GLY A 140 -31.00 -45.33 -3.81
N SER A 141 -30.44 -46.10 -2.88
CA SER A 141 -29.94 -47.45 -3.14
C SER A 141 -31.06 -48.45 -2.84
N THR A 142 -31.71 -48.95 -3.89
CA THR A 142 -32.42 -50.24 -3.86
C THR A 142 -31.38 -51.36 -3.91
N ALA A 143 -31.35 -52.22 -2.88
CA ALA A 143 -30.70 -53.52 -2.95
C ALA A 143 -31.78 -54.59 -2.74
N GLY A 144 -31.94 -55.46 -3.74
CA GLY A 144 -32.69 -56.71 -3.63
C GLY A 144 -31.73 -57.89 -3.52
N ASP A 145 -32.05 -58.82 -2.64
CA ASP A 145 -32.37 -60.24 -2.88
C ASP A 145 -32.70 -60.88 -1.52
#